data_AF-A0A371QL98-F1
#
_entry.id   AF-A0A371QL98-F1
#
_cell.length_a   1.000
_cell.length_b   1.000
_cell.length_c   1.000
_cell.angle_alpha   90.00
_cell.angle_beta   90.00
_cell.angle_gamma   90.00
#
_symmetry.space_group_name_H-M   'P 1'
#
loop_
_entity.id
_entity.type
_entity.pdbx_description
1 polymer ?
#
loop_
_entity_poly.entity_id
_entity_poly.type
_entity_poly.pdbx_seq_one_letter_code
_entity_poly.pdbx_strand_id
1 'polypeptide(L)'
;MRKPLQIKLEDLRQDQIKELLRVVEQVFIQCDVDFYLLGAIARDTWYAKEQIASRATRDVDFAVYISEKSKYDLYYSISYMV
;
A
#
# COMPACT_ATOMS: atom_id res chain seq x y z
N MET A 1 -5.17 -6.94 21.82
CA MET A 1 -5.08 -6.35 20.46
C MET A 1 -4.71 -7.43 19.46
N ARG A 2 -5.42 -7.55 18.33
CA ARG A 2 -4.95 -8.39 17.21
C ARG A 2 -3.73 -7.73 16.58
N LYS A 3 -2.69 -8.52 16.28
CA LYS A 3 -1.51 -8.05 15.57
C LYS A 3 -1.94 -7.64 14.14
N PRO A 4 -1.55 -6.46 13.63
CA PRO A 4 -1.89 -6.07 12.27
C PRO A 4 -1.31 -7.10 11.28
N LEU A 5 -2.08 -7.38 10.24
CA LEU A 5 -1.66 -8.26 9.16
C LEU A 5 -0.53 -7.55 8.39
N GLN A 6 0.67 -8.09 8.47
CA GLN A 6 1.83 -7.57 7.75
C GLN A 6 2.03 -8.35 6.45
N ILE A 7 2.21 -7.61 5.36
CA ILE A 7 2.62 -8.14 4.07
C ILE A 7 4.13 -7.92 3.97
N LYS A 8 4.88 -9.00 3.71
CA LYS A 8 6.30 -8.87 3.40
C LYS A 8 6.47 -8.65 1.90
N LEU A 9 7.46 -7.85 1.51
CA LEU A 9 7.76 -7.63 0.09
C LEU A 9 8.07 -8.94 -0.64
N GLU A 10 8.69 -9.92 0.02
CA GLU A 10 8.97 -11.24 -0.56
C GLU A 10 7.70 -12.05 -0.91
N ASP A 11 6.58 -11.80 -0.23
CA ASP A 11 5.32 -12.52 -0.44
C ASP A 11 4.56 -12.06 -1.70
N LEU A 12 5.01 -10.97 -2.34
CA LEU A 12 4.39 -10.43 -3.55
C LEU A 12 4.76 -11.25 -4.78
N ARG A 13 3.75 -11.67 -5.57
CA ARG A 13 3.94 -12.37 -6.85
C ARG A 13 4.39 -11.47 -7.99
N GLN A 14 4.07 -10.18 -7.92
CA GLN A 14 4.43 -9.22 -8.96
C GLN A 14 5.77 -8.55 -8.62
N ASP A 15 6.88 -9.07 -9.17
CA ASP A 15 8.21 -8.56 -8.83
C ASP A 15 8.42 -7.09 -9.22
N GLN A 16 7.83 -6.67 -10.34
CA GLN A 16 7.96 -5.32 -10.91
C GLN A 16 7.48 -4.19 -10.00
N ILE A 17 6.60 -4.48 -9.03
CA ILE A 17 6.07 -3.49 -8.08
C ILE A 17 6.90 -3.43 -6.79
N LYS A 18 7.75 -4.41 -6.49
CA LYS A 18 8.49 -4.46 -5.22
C LYS A 18 9.34 -3.21 -4.98
N GLU A 19 9.97 -2.68 -6.03
CA GLU A 19 10.75 -1.44 -5.93
C GLU A 19 9.88 -0.21 -5.68
N LEU A 20 8.74 -0.11 -6.35
CA LEU A 20 7.76 0.95 -6.11
C LEU A 20 7.30 0.96 -4.65
N LEU A 21 6.92 -0.21 -4.11
CA LEU A 21 6.48 -0.32 -2.72
C LEU A 21 7.57 0.01 -1.72
N ARG A 22 8.83 -0.36 -2.02
CA ARG A 22 9.99 -0.01 -1.19
C ARG A 22 10.18 1.51 -1.12
N VAL A 23 10.11 2.21 -2.24
CA VAL A 23 10.23 3.67 -2.28
C VAL A 23 9.06 4.33 -1.55
N VAL A 24 7.82 3.87 -1.77
CA VAL A 24 6.63 4.39 -1.09
C VAL A 24 6.73 4.19 0.43
N GLU A 25 7.13 3.00 0.89
CA GLU A 25 7.35 2.70 2.31
C GLU A 25 8.40 3.64 2.92
N GLN A 26 9.54 3.83 2.25
CA GLN A 26 10.59 4.73 2.72
C GLN A 26 10.10 6.17 2.86
N VAL A 27 9.39 6.69 1.85
CA VAL A 27 8.85 8.07 1.88
C VAL A 27 7.81 8.22 2.99
N PHE A 28 6.88 7.28 3.12
CA PHE A 28 5.83 7.36 4.15
C PHE A 28 6.39 7.24 5.57
N ILE A 29 7.42 6.41 5.79
CA ILE A 29 8.15 6.37 7.08
C ILE A 29 8.83 7.72 7.36
N GLN A 30 9.50 8.32 6.37
CA GLN A 30 10.17 9.62 6.54
C GLN A 30 9.18 10.76 6.82
N CYS A 31 7.95 10.65 6.31
CA CYS A 31 6.90 11.63 6.50
C CYS A 31 5.98 11.35 7.70
N ASP A 32 6.25 10.29 8.49
CA ASP A 32 5.40 9.87 9.61
C ASP A 32 3.92 9.64 9.18
N VAL A 33 3.75 8.89 8.09
CA VAL A 33 2.45 8.55 7.51
C VAL A 33 2.20 7.05 7.70
N ASP A 34 1.21 6.70 8.51
CA ASP A 34 0.72 5.32 8.56
C ASP A 34 -0.05 4.98 7.28
N PHE A 35 0.28 3.86 6.67
CA PHE A 35 -0.36 3.40 5.44
C PHE A 35 -0.65 1.90 5.42
N TYR A 36 -1.60 1.51 4.59
CA TYR A 36 -2.03 0.14 4.40
C TYR A 36 -2.12 -0.17 2.91
N LEU A 37 -1.48 -1.27 2.48
CA LEU A 37 -1.67 -1.80 1.14
C LEU A 37 -3.05 -2.45 1.04
N LEU A 38 -3.84 -2.05 0.04
CA LEU A 38 -5.20 -2.52 -0.17
C LEU A 38 -5.37 -3.17 -1.54
N GLY A 39 -6.62 -3.51 -1.85
CA GLY A 39 -7.03 -3.84 -3.20
C GLY A 39 -6.49 -5.16 -3.72
N ALA A 40 -6.34 -5.22 -5.04
CA ALA A 40 -6.04 -6.47 -5.73
C ALA A 40 -4.67 -7.05 -5.32
N ILE A 41 -3.67 -6.21 -5.09
CA ILE A 41 -2.31 -6.66 -4.73
C ILE A 41 -2.26 -7.21 -3.30
N ALA A 42 -2.93 -6.57 -2.35
CA ALA A 42 -3.03 -7.11 -0.99
C ALA A 42 -3.70 -8.49 -1.00
N ARG A 43 -4.82 -8.63 -1.71
CA ARG A 43 -5.52 -9.92 -1.87
C ARG A 43 -4.64 -10.97 -2.57
N ASP A 44 -3.93 -10.56 -3.62
CA ASP A 44 -3.04 -11.42 -4.39
C ASP A 44 -1.93 -12.02 -3.52
N THR A 45 -1.34 -11.19 -2.65
CA THR A 45 -0.32 -11.60 -1.69
C THR A 45 -0.83 -12.67 -0.72
N TRP A 46 -2.08 -12.53 -0.25
CA TRP A 46 -2.70 -13.54 0.60
C TRP A 46 -3.00 -14.83 -0.16
N TYR A 47 -3.50 -14.73 -1.39
CA TYR A 47 -3.81 -15.89 -2.24
C TYR A 47 -2.56 -16.66 -2.64
N ALA A 48 -1.41 -15.98 -2.78
CA ALA A 48 -0.13 -16.61 -3.09
C ALA A 48 0.26 -17.67 -2.05
N LYS A 49 -0.05 -17.44 -0.76
CA LYS A 49 0.24 -18.37 0.34
C LYS A 49 -0.49 -19.70 0.19
N GLU A 50 -1.67 -19.67 -0.41
CA GLU A 50 -2.54 -20.83 -0.65
C GLU A 50 -2.51 -21.30 -2.12
N GLN A 51 -1.58 -20.78 -2.94
CA GLN A 51 -1.46 -21.07 -4.38
C GLN A 51 -2.75 -20.79 -5.18
N ILE A 52 -3.59 -19.88 -4.71
CA ILE A 52 -4.84 -19.51 -5.39
C ILE A 52 -4.53 -18.54 -6.52
N ALA A 53 -5.01 -18.86 -7.72
CA ALA A 53 -4.90 -17.98 -8.87
C ALA A 53 -5.70 -16.68 -8.64
N SER A 54 -5.15 -15.55 -9.07
CA SER A 54 -5.78 -14.25 -8.98
C SER A 54 -5.50 -13.48 -10.28
N ARG A 55 -6.41 -12.57 -10.62
CA ARG A 55 -6.24 -11.71 -11.79
C ARG A 55 -5.19 -10.64 -11.50
N ALA A 56 -4.30 -10.39 -12.44
CA ALA A 56 -3.38 -9.27 -12.37
C ALA A 56 -4.14 -7.93 -12.39
N THR A 57 -3.57 -6.93 -11.74
CA THR A 57 -4.05 -5.54 -11.79
C THR A 57 -2.94 -4.63 -12.33
N ARG A 58 -3.31 -3.42 -12.77
CA ARG A 58 -2.36 -2.41 -13.26
C ARG A 58 -2.17 -1.24 -12.31
N ASP A 59 -3.01 -1.13 -11.30
CA ASP A 59 -3.00 -0.08 -10.26
C ASP A 59 -2.53 -0.64 -8.91
N VAL A 60 -2.21 0.27 -8.00
CA VAL A 60 -1.83 -0.04 -6.61
C VAL A 60 -2.70 0.81 -5.70
N ASP A 61 -3.49 0.16 -4.86
CA ASP A 61 -4.36 0.82 -3.90
C ASP A 61 -3.67 0.93 -2.53
N PHE A 62 -3.69 2.13 -1.95
CA PHE A 62 -3.28 2.37 -0.58
C PHE A 62 -4.36 3.11 0.20
N ALA A 63 -4.43 2.85 1.51
CA ALA A 63 -5.04 3.77 2.46
C ALA A 63 -3.94 4.44 3.27
N VAL A 64 -4.10 5.75 3.51
CA VAL A 64 -3.26 6.53 4.41
C VAL A 64 -4.08 7.00 5.59
N TYR A 65 -3.53 6.96 6.78
CA TYR A 65 -4.17 7.51 7.97
C TYR A 65 -3.85 9.00 8.07
N ILE A 66 -4.91 9.79 8.27
CA ILE A 66 -4.79 11.24 8.45
C ILE A 66 -5.43 11.57 9.79
N SER A 67 -4.60 11.82 10.79
CA SER A 67 -5.04 12.13 12.17
C SER A 67 -5.57 13.56 12.32
N GLU A 68 -5.20 14.46 11.41
CA GLU A 68 -5.46 15.90 11.50
C GLU A 68 -6.02 16.47 10.21
N LYS A 69 -7.04 17.32 10.32
CA LYS A 69 -7.70 17.93 9.18
C LYS A 69 -6.75 18.79 8.32
N SER A 70 -5.80 19.49 8.94
CA SER A 70 -4.78 20.29 8.22
C SER A 70 -3.95 19.45 7.24
N LYS A 71 -3.57 18.23 7.64
CA LYS A 71 -2.87 17.27 6.77
C LYS A 71 -3.79 16.78 5.65
N TYR A 72 -5.08 16.55 5.94
CA TYR A 72 -6.07 16.18 4.92
C TYR A 72 -6.20 17.26 3.84
N ASP A 73 -6.36 18.51 4.24
CA ASP A 73 -6.51 19.63 3.31
C ASP A 73 -5.28 19.78 2.40
N LEU A 74 -4.07 19.54 2.95
CA LEU A 74 -2.82 19.50 2.19
C LEU A 74 -2.82 18.38 1.14
N TYR A 75 -3.09 17.12 1.54
CA TYR A 75 -3.11 15.99 0.60
C TYR A 75 -4.20 16.13 -0.47
N TYR A 76 -5.37 16.65 -0.09
CA TYR A 76 -6.45 16.94 -1.01
C TYR A 76 -5.98 17.94 -2.07
N SER A 77 -5.31 19.04 -1.68
CA SER A 77 -4.81 20.04 -2.64
C SER A 77 -3.78 19.48 -3.64
N ILE A 78 -2.90 18.58 -3.20
CA ILE A 78 -1.89 17.94 -4.05
C ILE A 78 -2.54 16.97 -5.05
N SER A 79 -3.62 16.30 -4.65
CA SER A 79 -4.32 15.32 -5.49
C SER A 79 -4.99 15.92 -6.73
N TYR A 80 -5.17 17.24 -6.77
CA TYR A 80 -5.70 17.98 -7.93
C TYR A 80 -4.62 18.69 -8.76
N MET A 81 -3.35 18.60 -8.38
CA MET A 81 -2.23 19.19 -9.12
C MET A 81 -1.53 18.21 -10.06
N VAL A 82 -1.95 16.95 -10.10
CA VAL A 82 -1.45 15.88 -10.99
C VAL A 82 -2.55 15.47 -11.96
#